data_AF-A0A1H3YHQ2-F1
#
_entry.id   AF-A0A1H3YHQ2-F1
#
_cell.length_a   1.000
_cell.length_b   1.000
_cell.length_c   1.000
_cell.angle_alpha   90.00
_cell.angle_beta   90.00
_cell.angle_gamma   90.00
#
_symmetry.space_group_name_H-M   'P 1'
#
loop_
_entity.id
_entity.type
_entity.pdbx_description
1 polymer ?
#
loop_
_entity_poly.entity_id
_entity_poly.type
_entity_poly.pdbx_seq_one_letter_code
_entity_poly.pdbx_strand_id
1 'polypeptide(L)'
;MMKHLNLFVFLITVISVIIISCSSDEEDDLMGKWYRVSDFDGLARGEATSFTIGSKGYLTGGYDGKKHLNDLWEYDMELDFWTQKASFPGTSRSSAAAFSVENKGYFGTGYNGKDYFNDFWEYNPDTNTWNSKADYPGSARNDAIAFGLSDKGYLGSGYNGNYLKDFYTYNPSTDSWEQIVSLGGSKRRGAACFVIDNIAYVCAGFNNGEYVKDFWKYDPVQKRWIQLRDIADTSDATYDNKYNSIVRIYGVAFVIDGQGYLTCGGTPDLRTNTWKYTPDTDLWEEVANFKGAPRTATASFSNGNKGFIVTGRSNNYRFDDIWELHPYEYDEY
;
A
#
# COMPACT_ATOMS: atom_id res chain seq x y z
N MET A 1 10.56 -63.10 -68.79
CA MET A 1 11.92 -62.53 -68.91
C MET A 1 11.75 -61.02 -68.98
N MET A 2 12.30 -60.28 -68.00
CA MET A 2 12.38 -58.80 -67.91
C MET A 2 11.04 -58.04 -67.82
N LYS A 3 10.61 -57.48 -66.67
CA LYS A 3 11.13 -56.40 -65.81
C LYS A 3 10.43 -55.05 -66.10
N HIS A 4 10.07 -54.36 -65.00
CA HIS A 4 9.77 -52.92 -64.86
C HIS A 4 8.36 -52.45 -65.28
N LEU A 5 7.69 -51.52 -64.60
CA LEU A 5 7.84 -50.84 -63.30
C LEU A 5 6.54 -50.02 -63.14
N ASN A 6 5.95 -50.00 -61.95
CA ASN A 6 4.78 -49.17 -61.61
C ASN A 6 5.10 -47.67 -61.81
N LEU A 7 4.18 -46.91 -62.40
CA LEU A 7 4.17 -45.46 -62.21
C LEU A 7 2.72 -44.96 -62.05
N PHE A 8 2.27 -44.94 -60.80
CA PHE A 8 1.12 -44.18 -60.33
C PHE A 8 1.56 -42.72 -60.22
N VAL A 9 0.97 -41.82 -61.00
CA VAL A 9 1.19 -40.38 -60.87
C VAL A 9 0.34 -39.88 -59.71
N PHE A 10 0.95 -39.64 -58.56
CA PHE A 10 0.34 -38.94 -57.43
C PHE A 10 0.57 -37.44 -57.62
N LEU A 11 -0.51 -36.67 -57.81
CA LEU A 11 -0.49 -35.23 -57.89
C LEU A 11 -0.31 -34.68 -56.45
N ILE A 12 0.91 -34.30 -56.08
CA ILE A 12 1.18 -33.62 -54.80
C ILE A 12 0.97 -32.12 -55.02
N THR A 13 -0.17 -31.61 -54.57
CA THR A 13 -0.40 -30.17 -54.39
C THR A 13 0.44 -29.68 -53.22
N VAL A 14 1.46 -28.88 -53.51
CA VAL A 14 2.24 -28.13 -52.51
C VAL A 14 1.37 -26.96 -52.03
N ILE A 15 0.77 -27.11 -50.85
CA ILE A 15 0.15 -26.00 -50.12
C ILE A 15 1.29 -25.26 -49.42
N SER A 16 1.69 -24.12 -49.99
CA SER A 16 2.57 -23.17 -49.32
C SER A 16 1.85 -22.62 -48.09
N VAL A 17 2.20 -23.12 -46.91
CA VAL A 17 1.76 -22.54 -45.64
C VAL A 17 2.48 -21.21 -45.46
N ILE A 18 1.78 -20.12 -45.72
CA ILE A 18 2.19 -18.78 -45.29
C ILE A 18 1.99 -18.77 -43.78
N ILE A 19 3.08 -18.92 -43.03
CA ILE A 19 3.08 -18.67 -41.59
C ILE A 19 3.05 -17.15 -41.43
N ILE A 20 1.85 -16.58 -41.38
CA ILE A 20 1.67 -15.22 -40.87
C ILE A 20 1.95 -15.33 -39.37
N SER A 21 3.13 -14.86 -38.97
CA SER A 21 3.46 -14.57 -37.59
C SER A 21 2.55 -13.41 -37.15
N CYS A 22 1.36 -13.73 -36.64
CA CYS A 22 0.62 -12.80 -35.81
C CYS A 22 1.41 -12.66 -34.51
N SER A 23 2.21 -11.61 -34.40
CA SER A 23 2.48 -11.01 -33.09
C SER A 23 1.23 -10.22 -32.72
N SER A 24 0.17 -10.92 -32.32
CA SER A 24 -0.79 -10.29 -31.43
C SER A 24 -0.07 -10.24 -30.09
N ASP A 25 0.37 -9.05 -29.71
CA ASP A 25 0.60 -8.72 -28.31
C ASP A 25 -0.75 -8.99 -27.62
N GLU A 26 -0.93 -10.20 -27.11
CA GLU A 26 -2.04 -10.52 -26.21
C GLU A 26 -1.73 -9.77 -24.92
N GLU A 27 -2.10 -8.48 -24.86
CA GLU A 27 -2.22 -7.79 -23.59
C GLU A 27 -3.30 -8.52 -22.82
N ASP A 28 -2.89 -9.32 -21.82
CA ASP A 28 -3.81 -10.06 -20.96
C ASP A 28 -4.82 -9.07 -20.36
N ASP A 29 -6.12 -9.33 -20.53
CA ASP A 29 -7.20 -8.59 -19.87
C ASP A 29 -7.04 -8.75 -18.34
N LEU A 30 -6.34 -7.80 -17.71
CA LEU A 30 -6.12 -7.83 -16.26
C LEU A 30 -7.44 -7.50 -15.54
N MET A 31 -7.70 -8.26 -14.48
CA MET A 31 -8.81 -7.99 -13.59
C MET A 31 -8.57 -6.69 -12.81
N GLY A 32 -9.61 -5.90 -12.62
CA GLY A 32 -9.56 -4.60 -11.98
C GLY A 32 -9.73 -3.44 -12.97
N LYS A 33 -10.33 -2.35 -12.52
CA LYS A 33 -10.42 -1.11 -13.30
C LYS A 33 -10.36 0.10 -12.40
N TRP A 34 -9.61 1.12 -12.79
CA TRP A 34 -9.44 2.34 -12.02
C TRP A 34 -10.30 3.48 -12.57
N TYR A 35 -11.10 4.08 -11.70
CA TYR A 35 -11.89 5.27 -12.01
C TYR A 35 -11.36 6.46 -11.23
N ARG A 36 -11.24 7.61 -11.90
CA ARG A 36 -10.97 8.88 -11.22
C ARG A 36 -12.27 9.36 -10.58
N VAL A 37 -12.19 9.73 -9.31
CA VAL A 37 -13.31 10.24 -8.50
C VAL A 37 -13.04 11.70 -8.12
N SER A 38 -13.82 12.29 -7.21
CA SER A 38 -13.63 13.68 -6.80
C SER A 38 -12.19 13.96 -6.38
N ASP A 39 -11.59 14.94 -7.04
CA ASP A 39 -10.26 15.43 -6.68
C ASP A 39 -10.24 15.95 -5.24
N PHE A 40 -9.05 15.96 -4.66
CA PHE A 40 -8.80 16.46 -3.31
C PHE A 40 -8.95 17.98 -3.25
N ASP A 41 -9.89 18.46 -2.44
CA ASP A 41 -10.15 19.90 -2.25
C ASP A 41 -9.01 20.64 -1.52
N GLY A 42 -8.13 19.90 -0.84
CA GLY A 42 -6.96 20.46 -0.16
C GLY A 42 -5.77 20.67 -1.08
N LEU A 43 -4.65 21.13 -0.52
CA LEU A 43 -3.42 21.30 -1.30
C LEU A 43 -2.85 19.94 -1.75
N ALA A 44 -2.51 19.83 -3.03
CA ALA A 44 -1.72 18.72 -3.56
C ALA A 44 -0.46 18.48 -2.72
N ARG A 45 -0.23 17.23 -2.30
CA ARG A 45 0.83 16.89 -1.33
C ARG A 45 1.38 15.48 -1.53
N GLY A 46 2.62 15.28 -1.10
CA GLY A 46 3.17 13.94 -0.86
C GLY A 46 3.32 13.69 0.65
N GLU A 47 3.64 12.45 1.01
CA GLU A 47 3.99 12.05 2.38
C GLU A 47 2.90 12.37 3.41
N ALA A 48 1.65 12.51 2.96
CA ALA A 48 0.49 12.63 3.84
C ALA A 48 0.18 11.28 4.46
N THR A 49 -0.48 11.30 5.62
CA THR A 49 -0.82 10.10 6.36
C THR A 49 -2.33 9.94 6.36
N SER A 50 -2.80 8.72 6.11
CA SER A 50 -4.21 8.37 6.13
C SER A 50 -4.59 7.42 7.25
N PHE A 51 -5.86 7.48 7.66
CA PHE A 51 -6.55 6.44 8.42
C PHE A 51 -8.01 6.34 7.94
N THR A 52 -8.69 5.23 8.24
CA THR A 52 -10.09 5.01 7.81
C THR A 52 -10.97 4.70 9.01
N ILE A 53 -12.13 5.37 9.11
CA ILE A 53 -13.15 5.11 10.12
C ILE A 53 -14.47 4.87 9.39
N GLY A 54 -14.99 3.65 9.43
CA GLY A 54 -16.20 3.27 8.70
C GLY A 54 -16.03 3.52 7.19
N SER A 55 -16.99 4.25 6.59
CA SER A 55 -16.96 4.64 5.17
C SER A 55 -16.23 5.96 4.90
N LYS A 56 -15.43 6.46 5.86
CA LYS A 56 -14.73 7.75 5.75
C LYS A 56 -13.22 7.59 5.77
N GLY A 57 -12.56 8.12 4.74
CA GLY A 57 -11.10 8.26 4.69
C GLY A 57 -10.67 9.58 5.31
N TYR A 58 -9.59 9.60 6.09
CA TYR A 58 -9.07 10.82 6.71
C TYR A 58 -7.62 11.05 6.31
N LEU A 59 -7.32 12.21 5.73
CA LEU A 59 -5.97 12.61 5.31
C LEU A 59 -5.45 13.76 6.19
N THR A 60 -4.26 13.61 6.74
CA THR A 60 -3.60 14.66 7.52
C THR A 60 -2.11 14.75 7.25
N GLY A 61 -1.53 15.91 7.53
CA GLY A 61 -0.11 16.18 7.35
C GLY A 61 0.31 16.20 5.88
N GLY A 62 1.56 15.84 5.63
CA GLY A 62 2.17 15.83 4.31
C GLY A 62 2.98 17.08 3.98
N TYR A 63 3.53 17.12 2.77
CA TYR A 63 4.37 18.20 2.27
C TYR A 63 3.90 18.65 0.88
N ASP A 64 3.57 19.93 0.74
CA ASP A 64 3.07 20.51 -0.53
C ASP A 64 4.19 20.90 -1.51
N GLY A 65 5.46 20.66 -1.14
CA GLY A 65 6.63 21.15 -1.89
C GLY A 65 7.23 22.44 -1.33
N LYS A 66 6.56 23.11 -0.39
CA LYS A 66 7.00 24.35 0.26
C LYS A 66 6.98 24.26 1.78
N LYS A 67 5.94 23.67 2.37
CA LYS A 67 5.75 23.55 3.81
C LYS A 67 5.11 22.22 4.18
N HIS A 68 5.39 21.78 5.40
CA HIS A 68 4.65 20.70 6.02
C HIS A 68 3.26 21.19 6.43
N LEU A 69 2.29 20.27 6.44
CA LEU A 69 0.89 20.59 6.68
C LEU A 69 0.39 19.95 7.98
N ASN A 70 -0.78 20.40 8.44
CA ASN A 70 -1.47 19.89 9.63
C ASN A 70 -2.99 19.99 9.51
N ASP A 71 -3.52 20.37 8.34
CA ASP A 71 -4.94 20.28 8.04
C ASP A 71 -5.38 18.81 8.01
N LEU A 72 -6.61 18.56 8.45
CA LEU A 72 -7.27 17.27 8.39
C LEU A 72 -8.43 17.37 7.39
N TRP A 73 -8.54 16.38 6.52
CA TRP A 73 -9.62 16.27 5.55
C TRP A 73 -10.29 14.91 5.67
N GLU A 74 -11.61 14.89 5.60
CA GLU A 74 -12.44 13.70 5.54
C GLU A 74 -12.95 13.52 4.12
N TYR A 75 -12.83 12.32 3.56
CA TYR A 75 -13.42 11.92 2.29
C TYR A 75 -14.56 10.94 2.54
N ASP A 76 -15.73 11.23 1.97
CA ASP A 76 -16.87 10.32 1.97
C ASP A 76 -16.78 9.36 0.78
N MET A 77 -16.50 8.07 1.05
CA MET A 77 -16.32 7.05 0.01
C MET A 77 -17.64 6.62 -0.67
N GLU A 78 -18.80 7.04 -0.14
CA GLU A 78 -20.11 6.77 -0.74
C GLU A 78 -20.67 7.98 -1.49
N LEU A 79 -20.38 9.18 -0.99
CA LEU A 79 -20.90 10.43 -1.56
C LEU A 79 -19.90 11.16 -2.46
N ASP A 80 -18.66 10.69 -2.52
CA ASP A 80 -17.59 11.22 -3.38
C ASP A 80 -17.35 12.73 -3.20
N PHE A 81 -17.10 13.15 -1.95
CA PHE A 81 -16.67 14.52 -1.68
C PHE A 81 -15.79 14.63 -0.44
N TRP A 82 -15.04 15.73 -0.37
CA TRP A 82 -14.18 16.06 0.75
C TRP A 82 -14.82 17.07 1.69
N THR A 83 -14.47 17.00 2.96
CA THR A 83 -14.84 17.99 3.98
C THR A 83 -13.64 18.28 4.85
N GLN A 84 -13.28 19.56 4.98
CA GLN A 84 -12.22 19.97 5.90
C GLN A 84 -12.70 19.81 7.34
N LYS A 85 -11.86 19.19 8.18
CA LYS A 85 -12.13 18.93 9.59
C LYS A 85 -11.21 19.77 10.47
N ALA A 86 -11.33 19.63 11.79
CA ALA A 86 -10.43 20.30 12.72
C ALA A 86 -8.98 19.90 12.45
N SER A 87 -8.11 20.88 12.20
CA SER A 87 -6.69 20.66 11.95
C SER A 87 -6.03 19.99 13.15
N PHE A 88 -5.03 19.16 12.86
CA PHE A 88 -4.13 18.60 13.85
C PHE A 88 -3.44 19.74 14.63
N PRO A 89 -3.53 19.76 15.97
CA PRO A 89 -3.04 20.88 16.79
C PRO A 89 -1.53 20.88 17.01
N GLY A 90 -0.84 19.77 16.76
CA GLY A 90 0.62 19.69 16.90
C GLY A 90 1.37 20.30 15.72
N THR A 91 2.70 20.22 15.77
CA THR A 91 3.58 20.77 14.73
C THR A 91 3.32 20.13 13.37
N SER A 92 3.16 20.93 12.32
CA SER A 92 2.99 20.43 10.94
C SER A 92 4.14 19.51 10.51
N ARG A 93 3.79 18.38 9.89
CA ARG A 93 4.74 17.30 9.59
C ARG A 93 4.26 16.40 8.45
N SER A 94 5.17 15.57 7.96
CA SER A 94 4.90 14.53 6.95
C SER A 94 5.47 13.18 7.39
N SER A 95 5.17 12.11 6.64
CA SER A 95 5.67 10.76 6.90
C SER A 95 5.39 10.27 8.34
N ALA A 96 4.26 10.70 8.89
CA ALA A 96 3.78 10.28 10.20
C ALA A 96 3.09 8.92 10.09
N ALA A 97 2.74 8.36 11.25
CA ALA A 97 2.05 7.09 11.37
C ALA A 97 0.63 7.33 11.89
N ALA A 98 -0.33 6.58 11.36
CA ALA A 98 -1.71 6.62 11.82
C ALA A 98 -2.36 5.24 11.79
N PHE A 99 -3.36 5.07 12.64
CA PHE A 99 -4.24 3.91 12.67
C PHE A 99 -5.63 4.31 13.17
N SER A 100 -6.60 3.40 13.04
CA SER A 100 -7.92 3.56 13.62
C SER A 100 -8.27 2.39 14.54
N VAL A 101 -8.85 2.71 15.70
CA VAL A 101 -9.31 1.78 16.72
C VAL A 101 -10.56 2.38 17.36
N GLU A 102 -11.58 1.56 17.61
CA GLU A 102 -12.82 1.97 18.31
C GLU A 102 -13.46 3.26 17.73
N ASN A 103 -13.56 3.36 16.40
CA ASN A 103 -14.11 4.52 15.67
C ASN A 103 -13.38 5.85 15.88
N LYS A 104 -12.12 5.81 16.29
CA LYS A 104 -11.26 6.98 16.42
C LYS A 104 -10.03 6.86 15.56
N GLY A 105 -9.50 8.00 15.14
CA GLY A 105 -8.24 8.11 14.43
C GLY A 105 -7.11 8.37 15.41
N TYR A 106 -5.95 7.80 15.17
CA TYR A 106 -4.76 8.07 15.95
C TYR A 106 -3.63 8.50 15.01
N PHE A 107 -2.91 9.54 15.38
CA PHE A 107 -1.86 10.14 14.56
C PHE A 107 -0.68 10.57 15.42
N GLY A 108 0.53 10.29 14.95
CA GLY A 108 1.73 10.79 15.59
C GLY A 108 3.00 10.34 14.88
N THR A 109 4.14 10.59 15.52
CA THR A 109 5.46 10.51 14.88
C THR A 109 5.59 11.49 13.70
N GLY A 110 6.48 11.25 12.75
CA GLY A 110 6.68 12.06 11.54
C GLY A 110 7.91 12.96 11.59
N TYR A 111 8.07 13.79 10.57
CA TYR A 111 9.21 14.68 10.37
C TYR A 111 8.77 16.01 9.75
N ASN A 112 9.41 17.12 10.14
CA ASN A 112 9.12 18.46 9.62
C ASN A 112 10.29 19.09 8.83
N GLY A 113 11.26 18.28 8.37
CA GLY A 113 12.46 18.79 7.71
C GLY A 113 13.62 19.08 8.66
N LYS A 114 13.39 19.03 9.98
CA LYS A 114 14.41 19.25 11.01
C LYS A 114 14.34 18.25 12.17
N ASP A 115 13.16 18.11 12.76
CA ASP A 115 12.92 17.34 13.98
C ASP A 115 12.06 16.11 13.64
N TYR A 116 12.43 14.96 14.20
CA TYR A 116 11.55 13.80 14.28
C TYR A 116 10.64 13.92 15.49
N PHE A 117 9.43 13.37 15.40
CA PHE A 117 8.45 13.45 16.48
C PHE A 117 8.10 12.07 17.07
N ASN A 118 7.57 12.08 18.29
CA ASN A 118 6.97 10.92 18.98
C ASN A 118 5.69 11.27 19.76
N ASP A 119 5.21 12.52 19.70
CA ASP A 119 3.90 12.88 20.25
C ASP A 119 2.80 12.12 19.52
N PHE A 120 1.71 11.85 20.25
CA PHE A 120 0.60 11.02 19.77
C PHE A 120 -0.74 11.63 20.13
N TRP A 121 -1.69 11.56 19.19
CA TRP A 121 -2.96 12.27 19.27
C TRP A 121 -4.10 11.40 18.79
N GLU A 122 -5.26 11.55 19.43
CA GLU A 122 -6.51 10.91 19.06
C GLU A 122 -7.44 11.94 18.42
N TYR A 123 -7.98 11.62 17.25
CA TYR A 123 -9.05 12.35 16.60
C TYR A 123 -10.39 11.67 16.84
N ASN A 124 -11.36 12.43 17.35
CA ASN A 124 -12.74 12.01 17.49
C ASN A 124 -13.59 12.65 16.37
N PRO A 125 -14.12 11.87 15.41
CA PRO A 125 -14.94 12.39 14.32
C PRO A 125 -16.30 12.93 14.76
N ASP A 126 -16.89 12.39 15.85
CA ASP A 126 -18.22 12.81 16.34
C ASP A 126 -18.21 14.23 16.90
N THR A 127 -17.12 14.58 17.58
CA THR A 127 -16.93 15.92 18.17
C THR A 127 -16.08 16.82 17.29
N ASN A 128 -15.47 16.28 16.23
CA ASN A 128 -14.49 16.96 15.40
C ASN A 128 -13.35 17.61 16.22
N THR A 129 -12.77 16.85 17.15
CA THR A 129 -11.71 17.34 18.03
C THR A 129 -10.53 16.39 18.14
N TRP A 130 -9.37 16.96 18.45
CA TRP A 130 -8.14 16.23 18.76
C TRP A 130 -7.86 16.27 20.26
N ASN A 131 -7.36 15.16 20.80
CA ASN A 131 -6.89 15.05 22.18
C ASN A 131 -5.47 14.49 22.21
N SER A 132 -4.61 15.07 23.03
CA SER A 132 -3.27 14.51 23.26
C SER A 132 -3.38 13.19 24.01
N LYS A 133 -2.49 12.24 23.70
CA LYS A 133 -2.40 10.91 24.29
C LYS A 133 -0.98 10.65 24.79
N ALA A 134 -0.77 9.50 25.42
CA ALA A 134 0.56 9.07 25.78
C ALA A 134 1.47 9.03 24.55
N ASP A 135 2.60 9.75 24.64
CA ASP A 135 3.62 9.78 23.60
C ASP A 135 4.12 8.37 23.29
N TYR A 136 4.45 8.14 22.02
CA TYR A 136 5.07 6.91 21.59
C TYR A 136 6.43 6.74 22.29
N PRO A 137 6.65 5.61 23.02
CA PRO A 137 7.83 5.44 23.88
C PRO A 137 9.09 5.06 23.11
N GLY A 138 8.96 4.58 21.87
CA GLY A 138 10.11 4.39 21.00
C GLY A 138 10.69 5.74 20.55
N SER A 139 11.93 5.72 20.04
CA SER A 139 12.56 6.96 19.53
C SER A 139 11.69 7.67 18.49
N ALA A 140 11.68 9.00 18.52
CA ALA A 140 11.06 9.81 17.49
C ALA A 140 11.54 9.43 16.08
N ARG A 141 10.62 9.35 15.10
CA ARG A 141 10.87 8.76 13.78
C ARG A 141 9.85 9.19 12.72
N ASN A 142 10.15 8.90 11.47
CA ASN A 142 9.20 8.98 10.35
C ASN A 142 9.10 7.62 9.61
N ASP A 143 8.20 7.53 8.63
CA ASP A 143 8.03 6.37 7.76
C ASP A 143 7.80 5.04 8.53
N ALA A 144 7.23 5.14 9.72
CA ALA A 144 6.90 4.02 10.58
C ALA A 144 5.64 3.29 10.09
N ILE A 145 5.53 2.02 10.44
CA ILE A 145 4.36 1.20 10.16
C ILE A 145 3.39 1.36 11.32
N ALA A 146 2.11 1.55 11.01
CA ALA A 146 1.04 1.59 11.98
C ALA A 146 -0.21 0.87 11.47
N PHE A 147 -0.92 0.21 12.38
CA PHE A 147 -2.18 -0.47 12.11
C PHE A 147 -2.98 -0.67 13.40
N GLY A 148 -4.31 -0.82 13.27
CA GLY A 148 -5.20 -1.15 14.38
C GLY A 148 -5.66 -2.60 14.26
N LEU A 149 -5.65 -3.35 15.37
CA LEU A 149 -6.23 -4.68 15.47
C LEU A 149 -7.15 -4.71 16.71
N SER A 150 -8.40 -5.08 16.51
CA SER A 150 -9.40 -5.17 17.57
C SER A 150 -9.51 -3.85 18.36
N ASP A 151 -9.12 -3.85 19.64
CA ASP A 151 -9.17 -2.76 20.59
C ASP A 151 -7.80 -2.06 20.76
N LYS A 152 -6.81 -2.37 19.92
CA LYS A 152 -5.43 -1.88 20.09
C LYS A 152 -4.79 -1.33 18.83
N GLY A 153 -3.97 -0.30 19.04
CA GLY A 153 -3.07 0.23 18.03
C GLY A 153 -1.72 -0.46 18.06
N TYR A 154 -1.01 -0.44 16.93
CA TYR A 154 0.33 -0.98 16.81
C TYR A 154 1.16 0.00 16.00
N LEU A 155 2.39 0.26 16.45
CA LEU A 155 3.32 1.15 15.78
C LEU A 155 4.74 0.62 15.92
N GLY A 156 5.50 0.63 14.83
CA GLY A 156 6.89 0.23 14.86
C GLY A 156 7.65 0.49 13.58
N SER A 157 8.89 0.02 13.53
CA SER A 157 9.79 0.22 12.40
C SER A 157 10.02 1.71 12.08
N GLY A 158 10.35 2.06 10.84
CA GLY A 158 10.58 3.44 10.40
C GLY A 158 12.04 3.89 10.47
N TYR A 159 12.24 5.21 10.46
CA TYR A 159 13.56 5.82 10.31
C TYR A 159 13.75 7.07 11.17
N ASN A 160 14.94 7.22 11.73
CA ASN A 160 15.35 8.39 12.52
C ASN A 160 16.82 8.78 12.31
N GLY A 161 17.38 8.44 11.15
CA GLY A 161 18.83 8.35 10.94
C GLY A 161 19.36 6.92 11.01
N ASN A 162 18.57 5.99 11.57
CA ASN A 162 18.78 4.55 11.52
C ASN A 162 17.49 3.84 11.10
N TYR A 163 17.60 2.69 10.44
CA TYR A 163 16.44 1.82 10.17
C TYR A 163 16.02 1.11 11.46
N LEU A 164 14.72 0.98 11.69
CA LEU A 164 14.15 0.48 12.93
C LEU A 164 13.25 -0.74 12.68
N LYS A 165 13.02 -1.54 13.74
CA LYS A 165 12.13 -2.71 13.71
C LYS A 165 11.45 -3.05 15.04
N ASP A 166 11.74 -2.28 16.07
CA ASP A 166 10.98 -2.29 17.32
C ASP A 166 9.49 -2.07 17.02
N PHE A 167 8.63 -2.68 17.84
CA PHE A 167 7.20 -2.56 17.74
C PHE A 167 6.60 -2.40 19.12
N TYR A 168 5.55 -1.60 19.20
CA TYR A 168 4.78 -1.34 20.41
C TYR A 168 3.29 -1.49 20.10
N THR A 169 2.54 -1.87 21.11
CA THR A 169 1.07 -1.82 21.09
C THR A 169 0.57 -0.70 21.99
N TYR A 170 -0.45 0.01 21.55
CA TYR A 170 -1.14 1.06 22.29
C TYR A 170 -2.50 0.55 22.73
N ASN A 171 -2.82 0.74 24.01
CA ASN A 171 -4.14 0.48 24.55
C ASN A 171 -4.87 1.83 24.79
N PRO A 172 -5.91 2.16 23.99
CA PRO A 172 -6.72 3.36 24.18
C PRO A 172 -7.43 3.44 25.53
N SER A 173 -7.82 2.30 26.12
CA SER A 173 -8.58 2.28 27.38
C SER A 173 -7.75 2.69 28.58
N THR A 174 -6.43 2.48 28.52
CA THR A 174 -5.47 2.81 29.59
C THR A 174 -4.53 3.95 29.21
N ASP A 175 -4.64 4.48 27.99
CA ASP A 175 -3.72 5.46 27.41
C ASP A 175 -2.25 5.08 27.63
N SER A 176 -1.88 3.85 27.26
CA SER A 176 -0.55 3.33 27.56
C SER A 176 0.01 2.47 26.43
N TRP A 177 1.33 2.54 26.27
CA TRP A 177 2.08 1.73 25.32
C TRP A 177 2.80 0.56 26.01
N GLU A 178 2.95 -0.55 25.30
CA GLU A 178 3.75 -1.70 25.70
C GLU A 178 4.65 -2.12 24.54
N GLN A 179 5.94 -2.37 24.82
CA GLN A 179 6.83 -2.92 23.80
C GLN A 179 6.50 -4.39 23.56
N ILE A 180 6.34 -4.76 22.29
CA ILE A 180 6.06 -6.13 21.87
C ILE A 180 7.22 -6.69 21.04
N VAL A 181 7.06 -7.93 20.57
CA VAL A 181 8.03 -8.54 19.66
C VAL A 181 8.25 -7.67 18.42
N SER A 182 9.52 -7.36 18.16
CA SER A 182 9.96 -6.64 16.96
C SER A 182 9.51 -7.35 15.69
N LEU A 183 9.33 -6.59 14.60
CA LEU A 183 9.06 -7.14 13.28
C LEU A 183 10.08 -8.23 12.91
N GLY A 184 9.58 -9.31 12.30
CA GLY A 184 10.41 -10.37 11.74
C GLY A 184 11.38 -9.86 10.67
N GLY A 185 12.45 -10.62 10.43
CA GLY A 185 13.43 -10.30 9.39
C GLY A 185 14.12 -8.95 9.60
N SER A 186 14.22 -8.19 8.51
CA SER A 186 15.00 -6.95 8.42
C SER A 186 14.25 -5.73 8.95
N LYS A 187 15.04 -4.76 9.46
CA LYS A 187 14.58 -3.37 9.67
C LYS A 187 14.08 -2.79 8.36
N ARG A 188 13.18 -1.80 8.42
CA ARG A 188 12.68 -1.14 7.20
C ARG A 188 12.12 0.24 7.49
N ARG A 189 11.93 1.01 6.42
CA ARG A 189 11.09 2.21 6.37
C ARG A 189 10.28 2.20 5.07
N GLY A 190 9.19 2.95 5.03
CA GLY A 190 8.38 3.10 3.81
C GLY A 190 7.80 1.78 3.30
N ALA A 191 7.53 0.86 4.22
CA ALA A 191 6.89 -0.42 3.95
C ALA A 191 5.38 -0.23 3.74
N ALA A 192 4.76 -1.20 3.08
CA ALA A 192 3.31 -1.25 2.95
C ALA A 192 2.71 -2.09 4.09
N CYS A 193 1.51 -1.73 4.52
CA CYS A 193 0.78 -2.43 5.57
C CYS A 193 -0.72 -2.46 5.26
N PHE A 194 -1.36 -3.58 5.55
CA PHE A 194 -2.81 -3.75 5.45
C PHE A 194 -3.30 -4.76 6.50
N VAL A 195 -4.60 -4.73 6.81
CA VAL A 195 -5.22 -5.58 7.83
C VAL A 195 -6.37 -6.36 7.20
N ILE A 196 -6.32 -7.68 7.28
CA ILE A 196 -7.40 -8.58 6.84
C ILE A 196 -7.77 -9.46 8.04
N ASP A 197 -9.05 -9.54 8.36
CA ASP A 197 -9.58 -10.39 9.43
C ASP A 197 -8.79 -10.31 10.75
N ASN A 198 -8.48 -9.09 11.17
CA ASN A 198 -7.73 -8.80 12.40
C ASN A 198 -6.29 -9.36 12.43
N ILE A 199 -5.71 -9.59 11.25
CA ILE A 199 -4.31 -9.94 11.04
C ILE A 199 -3.65 -8.81 10.24
N ALA A 200 -2.54 -8.27 10.76
CA ALA A 200 -1.76 -7.27 10.03
C ALA A 200 -0.74 -7.92 9.13
N TYR A 201 -0.57 -7.39 7.93
CA TYR A 201 0.38 -7.84 6.92
C TYR A 201 1.35 -6.71 6.60
N VAL A 202 2.65 -7.01 6.59
CA VAL A 202 3.73 -6.04 6.35
C VAL A 202 4.67 -6.59 5.30
N CYS A 203 4.79 -5.87 4.19
CA CYS A 203 5.67 -6.22 3.08
C CYS A 203 6.46 -4.99 2.60
N ALA A 204 7.45 -5.25 1.76
CA ALA A 204 8.19 -4.22 1.05
C ALA A 204 8.94 -3.26 2.01
N GLY A 205 9.33 -2.09 1.50
CA GLY A 205 10.15 -1.11 2.21
C GLY A 205 11.63 -1.24 1.88
N PHE A 206 12.44 -0.48 2.62
CA PHE A 206 13.86 -0.34 2.32
C PHE A 206 14.71 -0.40 3.58
N ASN A 207 15.88 -1.02 3.46
CA ASN A 207 16.84 -1.24 4.53
C ASN A 207 18.27 -1.15 4.01
N ASN A 208 19.08 -0.24 4.53
CA ASN A 208 20.52 -0.17 4.26
C ASN A 208 20.94 -0.29 2.78
N GLY A 209 20.20 0.31 1.85
CA GLY A 209 20.53 0.24 0.42
C GLY A 209 19.74 -0.81 -0.37
N GLU A 210 18.99 -1.68 0.31
CA GLU A 210 18.28 -2.79 -0.31
C GLU A 210 16.77 -2.68 -0.13
N TYR A 211 16.03 -3.06 -1.16
CA TYR A 211 14.57 -3.21 -1.08
C TYR A 211 14.23 -4.56 -0.48
N VAL A 212 13.31 -4.55 0.48
CA VAL A 212 13.04 -5.71 1.32
C VAL A 212 12.07 -6.67 0.61
N LYS A 213 12.44 -7.96 0.60
CA LYS A 213 11.74 -9.04 -0.12
C LYS A 213 10.86 -9.91 0.76
N ASP A 214 11.10 -9.90 2.08
CA ASP A 214 10.34 -10.73 3.00
C ASP A 214 8.91 -10.19 3.21
N PHE A 215 8.03 -11.08 3.63
CA PHE A 215 6.64 -10.76 3.90
C PHE A 215 6.21 -11.38 5.22
N TRP A 216 5.50 -10.61 6.05
CA TRP A 216 5.18 -11.00 7.41
C TRP A 216 3.73 -10.71 7.73
N LYS A 217 3.10 -11.61 8.48
CA LYS A 217 1.84 -11.34 9.17
C LYS A 217 2.01 -11.32 10.68
N TYR A 218 1.29 -10.45 11.37
CA TYR A 218 1.21 -10.41 12.82
C TYR A 218 -0.12 -10.99 13.29
N ASP A 219 -0.05 -12.03 14.10
CA ASP A 219 -1.22 -12.61 14.78
C ASP A 219 -1.28 -12.04 16.22
N PRO A 220 -2.29 -11.23 16.56
CA PRO A 220 -2.42 -10.64 17.89
C PRO A 220 -2.82 -11.66 18.98
N VAL A 221 -3.42 -12.79 18.60
CA VAL A 221 -3.76 -13.89 19.52
C VAL A 221 -2.49 -14.65 19.92
N GLN A 222 -1.66 -14.97 18.94
CA GLN A 222 -0.37 -15.64 19.16
C GLN A 222 0.76 -14.68 19.57
N LYS A 223 0.52 -13.37 19.46
CA LYS A 223 1.46 -12.27 19.75
C LYS A 223 2.80 -12.44 19.04
N ARG A 224 2.78 -12.89 17.78
CA ARG A 224 4.00 -13.15 17.01
C ARG A 224 3.86 -12.79 15.54
N TRP A 225 5.00 -12.44 14.96
CA TRP A 225 5.18 -12.34 13.51
C TRP A 225 5.40 -13.73 12.92
N ILE A 226 4.80 -13.98 11.76
CA ILE A 226 4.88 -15.22 10.99
C ILE A 226 5.34 -14.85 9.58
N GLN A 227 6.45 -15.44 9.13
CA GLN A 227 6.93 -15.22 7.77
C GLN A 227 6.00 -15.92 6.78
N LEU A 228 5.65 -15.20 5.73
CA LEU A 228 4.93 -15.67 4.55
C LEU A 228 5.93 -15.86 3.41
N ARG A 229 5.47 -16.30 2.24
CA ARG A 229 6.32 -16.36 1.05
C ARG A 229 6.88 -14.97 0.71
N ASP A 230 8.12 -14.95 0.24
CA ASP A 230 8.75 -13.72 -0.22
C ASP A 230 7.95 -13.11 -1.38
N ILE A 231 7.98 -11.78 -1.46
CA ILE A 231 7.35 -11.01 -2.53
C ILE A 231 8.27 -10.83 -3.75
N ALA A 232 9.21 -11.75 -3.94
CA ALA A 232 10.16 -11.75 -5.03
C ALA A 232 10.46 -13.19 -5.45
N ASP A 233 10.93 -13.34 -6.68
CA ASP A 233 11.54 -14.57 -7.15
C ASP A 233 12.84 -14.82 -6.34
N THR A 234 12.77 -15.73 -5.37
CA THR A 234 13.88 -16.07 -4.46
C THR A 234 14.18 -17.56 -4.40
N SER A 235 13.46 -18.38 -5.16
CA SER A 235 13.58 -19.84 -5.14
C SER A 235 13.32 -20.45 -6.51
N ASP A 236 13.56 -21.75 -6.67
CA ASP A 236 13.21 -22.47 -7.91
C ASP A 236 11.70 -22.79 -8.01
N ALA A 237 10.87 -22.27 -7.10
CA ALA A 237 9.43 -22.48 -7.15
C ALA A 237 8.82 -21.67 -8.31
N THR A 238 7.70 -22.15 -8.86
CA THR A 238 7.11 -21.50 -10.04
C THR A 238 6.08 -20.43 -9.70
N TYR A 239 5.66 -20.33 -8.43
CA TYR A 239 4.61 -19.40 -8.01
C TYR A 239 5.10 -17.93 -8.02
N ASP A 240 6.40 -17.71 -7.84
CA ASP A 240 7.09 -16.42 -7.75
C ASP A 240 7.82 -16.03 -9.04
N ASN A 241 7.78 -16.86 -10.10
CA ASN A 241 8.37 -16.56 -11.41
C ASN A 241 7.92 -15.19 -12.00
N LYS A 242 6.74 -14.70 -11.60
CA LYS A 242 6.21 -13.41 -12.03
C LYS A 242 6.49 -12.27 -11.04
N TYR A 243 7.04 -12.52 -9.86
CA TYR A 243 7.23 -11.54 -8.76
C TYR A 243 8.42 -10.62 -9.02
N ASN A 244 8.42 -9.96 -10.18
CA ASN A 244 9.49 -9.09 -10.66
C ASN A 244 9.38 -7.65 -10.11
N SER A 245 8.23 -7.27 -9.53
CA SER A 245 7.92 -5.87 -9.25
C SER A 245 7.06 -5.63 -8.00
N ILE A 246 6.77 -6.65 -7.19
CA ILE A 246 6.07 -6.45 -5.91
C ILE A 246 6.95 -5.67 -4.92
N VAL A 247 8.23 -6.03 -4.82
CA VAL A 247 9.24 -5.36 -3.97
C VAL A 247 9.33 -3.88 -4.31
N ARG A 248 9.01 -2.99 -3.37
CA ARG A 248 8.97 -1.52 -3.57
C ARG A 248 9.16 -0.74 -2.28
N ILE A 249 9.45 0.56 -2.36
CA ILE A 249 9.36 1.48 -1.24
C ILE A 249 8.27 2.52 -1.50
N TYR A 250 7.60 2.99 -0.43
CA TYR A 250 6.64 4.10 -0.46
C TYR A 250 5.49 3.86 -1.47
N GLY A 251 5.13 2.59 -1.66
CA GLY A 251 3.85 2.18 -2.22
C GLY A 251 2.78 2.19 -1.13
N VAL A 252 1.53 2.03 -1.54
CA VAL A 252 0.39 1.95 -0.61
C VAL A 252 -0.32 0.63 -0.76
N ALA A 253 -0.92 0.20 0.34
CA ALA A 253 -1.80 -0.94 0.35
C ALA A 253 -3.17 -0.60 0.91
N PHE A 254 -4.16 -1.37 0.50
CA PHE A 254 -5.54 -1.30 0.96
C PHE A 254 -6.19 -2.69 0.80
N VAL A 255 -7.40 -2.86 1.33
CA VAL A 255 -8.11 -4.14 1.30
C VAL A 255 -9.42 -4.00 0.55
N ILE A 256 -9.75 -4.97 -0.30
CA ILE A 256 -11.11 -5.10 -0.85
C ILE A 256 -11.49 -6.57 -0.72
N ASP A 257 -12.65 -6.85 -0.11
CA ASP A 257 -13.25 -8.18 0.02
C ASP A 257 -12.28 -9.25 0.54
N GLY A 258 -11.53 -8.89 1.59
CA GLY A 258 -10.55 -9.79 2.24
C GLY A 258 -9.27 -10.03 1.42
N GLN A 259 -9.04 -9.28 0.35
CA GLN A 259 -7.84 -9.34 -0.47
C GLN A 259 -6.99 -8.08 -0.24
N GLY A 260 -5.66 -8.25 -0.12
CA GLY A 260 -4.74 -7.13 0.00
C GLY A 260 -4.34 -6.61 -1.38
N TYR A 261 -4.29 -5.31 -1.60
CA TYR A 261 -3.82 -4.71 -2.86
C TYR A 261 -2.59 -3.85 -2.58
N LEU A 262 -1.57 -3.93 -3.41
CA LEU A 262 -0.35 -3.13 -3.33
C LEU A 262 -0.07 -2.47 -4.67
N THR A 263 0.11 -1.14 -4.67
CA THR A 263 0.35 -0.37 -5.89
C THR A 263 1.18 0.89 -5.60
N CYS A 264 1.53 1.64 -6.65
CA CYS A 264 2.41 2.82 -6.59
C CYS A 264 3.78 2.50 -5.94
N GLY A 265 4.57 3.53 -5.64
CA GLY A 265 5.93 3.36 -5.13
C GLY A 265 6.89 2.95 -6.24
N GLY A 266 8.05 2.39 -5.88
CA GLY A 266 9.04 2.03 -6.91
C GLY A 266 10.34 1.42 -6.42
N THR A 267 11.16 0.96 -7.38
CA THR A 267 12.58 0.59 -7.21
C THR A 267 13.38 0.77 -8.51
N PRO A 268 14.30 1.75 -8.64
CA PRO A 268 14.20 3.13 -8.15
C PRO A 268 13.11 3.94 -8.89
N ASP A 269 12.66 3.44 -10.05
CA ASP A 269 11.64 4.06 -10.88
C ASP A 269 10.25 3.84 -10.30
N LEU A 270 9.39 4.83 -10.52
CA LEU A 270 8.00 4.80 -10.10
C LEU A 270 7.21 3.77 -10.92
N ARG A 271 6.29 3.11 -10.24
CA ARG A 271 5.48 2.03 -10.78
C ARG A 271 4.01 2.38 -10.76
N THR A 272 3.29 1.80 -11.70
CA THR A 272 1.82 1.78 -11.72
C THR A 272 1.27 0.38 -11.48
N ASN A 273 2.09 -0.66 -11.54
CA ASN A 273 1.58 -2.01 -11.45
C ASN A 273 1.02 -2.36 -10.07
N THR A 274 -0.13 -3.01 -10.09
CA THR A 274 -0.92 -3.35 -8.90
C THR A 274 -0.89 -4.86 -8.72
N TRP A 275 -0.67 -5.29 -7.47
CA TRP A 275 -0.71 -6.71 -7.11
C TRP A 275 -1.79 -6.95 -6.07
N LYS A 276 -2.51 -8.05 -6.25
CA LYS A 276 -3.50 -8.56 -5.29
C LYS A 276 -2.92 -9.76 -4.54
N TYR A 277 -2.99 -9.72 -3.22
CA TYR A 277 -2.63 -10.79 -2.30
C TYR A 277 -3.86 -11.53 -1.80
N THR A 278 -3.81 -12.85 -1.87
CA THR A 278 -4.85 -13.76 -1.37
C THR A 278 -4.36 -14.54 -0.14
N PRO A 279 -4.93 -14.28 1.05
CA PRO A 279 -4.50 -14.93 2.30
C PRO A 279 -4.58 -16.45 2.30
N ASP A 280 -5.61 -17.03 1.67
CA ASP A 280 -5.85 -18.48 1.68
C ASP A 280 -4.76 -19.27 0.94
N THR A 281 -4.20 -18.68 -0.12
CA THR A 281 -3.19 -19.31 -0.95
C THR A 281 -1.78 -18.84 -0.61
N ASP A 282 -1.62 -17.75 0.13
CA ASP A 282 -0.36 -17.02 0.31
C ASP A 282 0.28 -16.71 -1.06
N LEU A 283 -0.50 -16.12 -1.97
CA LEU A 283 -0.03 -15.79 -3.33
C LEU A 283 -0.42 -14.37 -3.69
N TRP A 284 0.44 -13.76 -4.50
CA TRP A 284 0.20 -12.52 -5.19
C TRP A 284 -0.07 -12.79 -6.67
N GLU A 285 -0.99 -12.02 -7.25
CA GLU A 285 -1.22 -11.96 -8.70
C GLU A 285 -1.26 -10.51 -9.18
N GLU A 286 -0.80 -10.30 -10.41
CA GLU A 286 -0.87 -8.98 -11.04
C GLU A 286 -2.30 -8.70 -11.49
N VAL A 287 -2.76 -7.49 -11.20
CA VAL A 287 -4.09 -6.97 -11.55
C VAL A 287 -3.92 -5.62 -12.23
N ALA A 288 -5.01 -5.03 -12.72
CA ALA A 288 -4.95 -3.83 -13.54
C ALA A 288 -4.06 -2.72 -12.94
N ASN A 289 -3.19 -2.21 -13.78
CA ASN A 289 -2.24 -1.17 -13.43
C ASN A 289 -2.99 0.09 -12.99
N PHE A 290 -2.47 0.74 -11.95
CA PHE A 290 -2.91 2.06 -11.56
C PHE A 290 -2.91 3.02 -12.76
N LYS A 291 -4.09 3.56 -13.06
CA LYS A 291 -4.33 4.36 -14.27
C LYS A 291 -3.86 5.82 -14.15
N GLY A 292 -3.66 6.30 -12.93
CA GLY A 292 -3.08 7.61 -12.68
C GLY A 292 -1.58 7.65 -12.97
N ALA A 293 -1.02 8.86 -13.01
CA ALA A 293 0.42 9.02 -13.22
C ALA A 293 1.26 8.29 -12.14
N PRO A 294 2.39 7.63 -12.51
CA PRO A 294 3.26 6.94 -11.56
C PRO A 294 3.66 7.87 -10.40
N ARG A 295 3.49 7.39 -9.16
CA ARG A 295 3.68 8.19 -7.95
C ARG A 295 4.21 7.38 -6.77
N THR A 296 4.77 8.08 -5.80
CA THR A 296 5.28 7.55 -4.54
C THR A 296 4.81 8.42 -3.38
N ALA A 297 5.01 7.95 -2.14
CA ALA A 297 4.64 8.65 -0.92
C ALA A 297 3.17 9.11 -0.96
N THR A 298 2.34 8.23 -1.49
CA THR A 298 0.89 8.39 -1.58
C THR A 298 0.24 7.84 -0.32
N ALA A 299 -1.06 8.11 -0.16
CA ALA A 299 -1.88 7.59 0.91
C ALA A 299 -3.03 6.77 0.29
N SER A 300 -3.66 5.92 1.10
CA SER A 300 -4.81 5.11 0.67
C SER A 300 -5.89 5.08 1.74
N PHE A 301 -7.12 4.79 1.31
CA PHE A 301 -8.25 4.47 2.17
C PHE A 301 -8.89 3.17 1.73
N SER A 302 -9.55 2.49 2.67
CA SER A 302 -10.45 1.40 2.33
C SER A 302 -11.44 1.14 3.47
N ASN A 303 -12.70 0.96 3.10
CA ASN A 303 -13.77 0.51 4.00
C ASN A 303 -13.96 -1.02 3.98
N GLY A 304 -13.04 -1.76 3.34
CA GLY A 304 -13.13 -3.20 3.13
C GLY A 304 -13.82 -3.61 1.82
N ASN A 305 -14.64 -2.74 1.22
CA ASN A 305 -15.36 -3.03 -0.04
C ASN A 305 -14.88 -2.14 -1.20
N LYS A 306 -14.27 -0.99 -0.88
CA LYS A 306 -13.71 -0.02 -1.82
C LYS A 306 -12.29 0.33 -1.42
N GLY A 307 -11.44 0.59 -2.41
CA GLY A 307 -10.05 0.95 -2.21
C GLY A 307 -9.68 2.19 -3.01
N PHE A 308 -9.05 3.15 -2.35
CA PHE A 308 -8.70 4.45 -2.93
C PHE A 308 -7.22 4.74 -2.85
N ILE A 309 -6.69 5.41 -3.86
CA ILE A 309 -5.36 6.04 -3.84
C ILE A 309 -5.57 7.55 -3.83
N VAL A 310 -4.88 8.23 -2.91
CA VAL A 310 -4.98 9.68 -2.76
C VAL A 310 -3.61 10.34 -2.71
N THR A 311 -3.50 11.48 -3.38
CA THR A 311 -2.31 12.34 -3.32
C THR A 311 -1.01 11.61 -3.71
N GLY A 312 0.13 12.08 -3.24
CA GLY A 312 1.45 11.54 -3.55
C GLY A 312 2.26 12.47 -4.42
N ARG A 313 3.42 11.99 -4.89
CA ARG A 313 4.30 12.80 -5.72
C ARG A 313 5.04 12.03 -6.79
N SER A 314 5.46 12.79 -7.79
CA SER A 314 6.47 12.39 -8.78
C SER A 314 7.48 13.53 -8.90
N ASN A 315 8.72 13.28 -8.47
CA ASN A 315 9.74 14.32 -8.33
C ASN A 315 9.24 15.51 -7.48
N ASN A 316 9.15 16.69 -8.10
CA ASN A 316 8.69 17.95 -7.51
C ASN A 316 7.18 18.18 -7.70
N TYR A 317 6.50 17.38 -8.52
CA TYR A 317 5.06 17.44 -8.68
C TYR A 317 4.37 16.73 -7.53
N ARG A 318 3.25 17.27 -7.07
CA ARG A 318 2.38 16.67 -6.07
C ARG A 318 1.01 16.52 -6.69
N PHE A 319 0.30 15.49 -6.27
CA PHE A 319 -0.98 15.10 -6.82
C PHE A 319 -2.11 15.43 -5.85
N ASP A 320 -3.26 15.73 -6.44
CA ASP A 320 -4.57 15.93 -5.81
C ASP A 320 -5.66 15.08 -6.49
N ASP A 321 -5.35 14.36 -7.56
CA ASP A 321 -6.27 13.40 -8.18
C ASP A 321 -6.45 12.16 -7.30
N ILE A 322 -7.70 11.67 -7.27
CA ILE A 322 -8.13 10.53 -6.47
C ILE A 322 -8.64 9.42 -7.39
N TRP A 323 -8.33 8.17 -7.03
CA TRP A 323 -8.70 7.01 -7.84
C TRP A 323 -9.28 5.89 -6.99
N GLU A 324 -10.37 5.30 -7.47
CA GLU A 324 -11.04 4.13 -6.91
C GLU A 324 -10.74 2.88 -7.76
N LEU A 325 -10.41 1.77 -7.11
CA LEU A 325 -10.28 0.46 -7.77
C LEU A 325 -11.60 -0.30 -7.73
N HIS A 326 -12.06 -0.73 -8.90
CA HIS A 326 -13.15 -1.67 -9.10
C HIS A 326 -12.56 -3.05 -9.44
N PRO A 327 -12.35 -3.94 -8.46
CA PRO A 327 -11.53 -5.14 -8.64
C PRO A 327 -12.20 -6.29 -9.41
N TYR A 328 -13.43 -6.12 -9.88
CA TYR A 328 -14.22 -7.15 -10.58
C TYR A 328 -14.64 -6.75 -12.00
N GLU A 329 -14.10 -5.64 -12.49
CA GLU A 329 -14.26 -5.19 -13.87
C GLU A 329 -12.95 -5.48 -14.61
N TYR A 330 -13.01 -5.85 -15.88
CA TYR A 330 -11.82 -5.99 -16.71
C TYR A 330 -11.38 -4.61 -17.24
N ASP A 331 -10.08 -4.33 -17.24
CA ASP A 331 -9.51 -3.17 -17.95
C ASP A 331 -9.42 -3.50 -19.44
N GLU A 332 -10.57 -3.42 -20.13
CA GLU A 332 -10.62 -3.55 -21.59
C GLU A 332 -9.87 -2.37 -22.24
N TYR A 333 -8.91 -2.70 -23.11
CA TYR A 333 -8.05 -1.75 -23.85
C TYR A 333 -8.77 -0.91 -24.91
#